data_AF-A0A318I0N4-F1
#
_entry.id   AF-A0A318I0N4-F1
#
_cell.length_a   1.000
_cell.length_b   1.000
_cell.length_c   1.000
_cell.angle_alpha   90.00
_cell.angle_beta   90.00
_cell.angle_gamma   90.00
#
_symmetry.space_group_name_H-M   'P 1'
#
loop_
_entity.id
_entity.type
_entity.pdbx_description
1 polymer ?
#
loop_
_entity_poly.entity_id
_entity_poly.type
_entity_poly.pdbx_seq_one_letter_code
_entity_poly.pdbx_strand_id
1 'polypeptide(L)'
;MMVKLFLCSYFAAVSSFTPQFVGGDLKGKKLAFIPTASLFEEYTDYVDEAKEAFENLGLNIEVLDVSSAPKDLIERTLQSCDLIYVSGGNTFYLLQELEKSGAKTIILEQVKGGKPYIGESAGSIIMAPNISYAKDMDVAEKAAPQLKSFEGL
;
A
#
# COMPACT_ATOMS: atom_id res chain seq x y z
N MET A 1 -9.10 -16.96 7.24
CA MET A 1 -9.10 -17.12 5.77
C MET A 1 -7.65 -17.15 5.29
N MET A 2 -7.37 -17.52 4.03
CA MET A 2 -6.00 -17.53 3.48
C MET A 2 -5.55 -16.09 3.22
N VAL A 3 -4.36 -15.72 3.70
CA VAL A 3 -3.71 -14.43 3.40
C VAL A 3 -3.26 -14.42 1.94
N LYS A 4 -3.53 -13.32 1.21
CA LYS A 4 -3.18 -13.13 -0.20
C LYS A 4 -2.32 -11.88 -0.37
N LEU A 5 -1.03 -12.07 -0.67
CA LEU A 5 -0.06 -10.98 -0.89
C LEU A 5 0.54 -11.08 -2.30
N PHE A 6 0.56 -9.96 -3.01
CA PHE A 6 1.35 -9.75 -4.22
C PHE A 6 2.38 -8.66 -3.90
N LEU A 7 3.63 -9.06 -3.71
CA LEU A 7 4.73 -8.16 -3.39
C LEU A 7 5.63 -8.00 -4.63
N CYS A 8 5.89 -6.77 -5.04
CA CYS A 8 6.70 -6.47 -6.22
C CYS A 8 7.56 -5.22 -6.01
N SER A 9 8.59 -5.06 -6.84
CA SER A 9 9.45 -3.88 -6.83
C SER A 9 8.88 -2.74 -7.66
N TYR A 10 8.23 -3.06 -8.78
CA TYR A 10 7.65 -2.10 -9.72
C TYR A 10 6.38 -2.70 -10.34
N PHE A 11 5.21 -2.16 -9.97
CA PHE A 11 3.93 -2.79 -10.23
C PHE A 11 3.54 -2.77 -11.70
N ALA A 12 3.75 -1.65 -12.40
CA ALA A 12 3.32 -1.52 -13.79
C ALA A 12 3.90 -2.63 -14.69
N ALA A 13 5.17 -3.00 -14.50
CA ALA A 13 5.83 -4.08 -15.24
C ALA A 13 5.27 -5.49 -14.98
N VAL A 14 4.57 -5.71 -13.86
CA VAL A 14 4.05 -7.03 -13.45
C VAL A 14 2.53 -7.06 -13.27
N SER A 15 1.86 -5.96 -13.61
CA SER A 15 0.41 -5.76 -13.41
C SER A 15 -0.44 -6.84 -14.09
N SER A 16 0.04 -7.45 -15.18
CA SER A 16 -0.63 -8.53 -15.90
C SER A 16 -0.89 -9.79 -15.06
N PHE A 17 -0.17 -10.00 -13.95
CA PHE A 17 -0.40 -11.13 -13.05
C PHE A 17 -1.57 -10.91 -12.07
N THR A 18 -2.08 -9.68 -11.96
CA THR A 18 -3.10 -9.32 -10.96
C THR A 18 -4.39 -10.14 -11.07
N PRO A 19 -4.98 -10.39 -12.27
CA PRO A 19 -6.19 -11.21 -12.38
C PRO A 19 -5.98 -12.65 -11.90
N GLN A 20 -4.83 -13.25 -12.21
CA GLN A 20 -4.48 -14.60 -11.76
C GLN A 20 -4.28 -14.63 -10.23
N PHE A 21 -3.60 -13.62 -9.67
CA PHE A 21 -3.38 -13.51 -8.23
C PHE A 21 -4.69 -13.36 -7.45
N VAL A 22 -5.60 -12.50 -7.91
CA VAL A 22 -6.89 -12.28 -7.25
C VAL A 22 -7.82 -13.48 -7.43
N GLY A 23 -7.71 -14.15 -8.58
CA GLY A 23 -8.47 -15.35 -8.93
C GLY A 23 -9.72 -15.07 -9.77
N GLY A 24 -9.68 -14.04 -10.64
CA GLY A 24 -10.81 -13.71 -11.51
C GLY A 24 -10.70 -12.34 -12.17
N ASP A 25 -11.79 -11.95 -12.85
CA ASP A 25 -11.94 -10.64 -13.46
C ASP A 25 -11.97 -9.53 -12.39
N LEU A 26 -11.34 -8.40 -12.70
CA LEU A 26 -11.19 -7.25 -11.83
C LEU A 26 -12.14 -6.11 -12.19
N LYS A 27 -12.84 -6.21 -13.33
CA LYS A 27 -13.73 -5.17 -13.82
C LYS A 27 -14.78 -4.76 -12.79
N GLY A 28 -14.80 -3.47 -12.45
CA GLY A 28 -15.73 -2.87 -11.51
C GLY A 28 -15.39 -3.07 -10.02
N LYS A 29 -14.37 -3.87 -9.69
CA LYS A 29 -13.88 -4.00 -8.31
C LYS A 29 -13.26 -2.70 -7.83
N LYS A 30 -13.38 -2.41 -6.54
CA LYS A 30 -12.83 -1.22 -5.91
C LYS A 30 -11.44 -1.48 -5.34
N LEU A 31 -10.50 -0.60 -5.63
CA LEU A 31 -9.14 -0.63 -5.10
C LEU A 31 -8.91 0.54 -4.16
N ALA A 32 -8.56 0.26 -2.90
CA ALA A 32 -7.98 1.28 -2.03
C ALA A 32 -6.52 1.49 -2.48
N PHE A 33 -6.24 2.63 -3.09
CA PHE A 33 -4.92 2.97 -3.63
C PHE A 33 -4.22 3.94 -2.68
N ILE A 34 -3.15 3.49 -2.02
CA ILE A 34 -2.47 4.23 -0.96
C ILE A 34 -1.11 4.74 -1.49
N PRO A 35 -1.02 6.00 -1.96
CA PRO A 35 0.22 6.57 -2.49
C PRO A 35 1.13 7.14 -1.40
N THR A 36 0.76 7.07 -0.13
CA THR A 36 1.36 7.87 0.95
C THR A 36 2.89 7.79 1.01
N ALA A 37 3.50 6.63 0.76
CA ALA A 37 4.96 6.50 0.74
C ALA A 37 5.65 7.48 -0.22
N SER A 38 5.04 7.74 -1.38
CA SER A 38 5.58 8.61 -2.43
C SER A 38 5.57 10.09 -2.07
N LEU A 39 4.78 10.52 -1.07
CA LEU A 39 4.67 11.94 -0.71
C LEU A 39 5.95 12.52 -0.10
N PHE A 40 6.91 11.66 0.26
CA PHE A 40 8.23 12.08 0.71
C PHE A 40 9.30 12.03 -0.40
N GLU A 41 8.95 11.56 -1.60
CA GLU A 41 9.87 11.42 -2.73
C GLU A 41 9.76 12.60 -3.71
N GLU A 42 10.86 12.89 -4.42
CA GLU A 42 10.87 13.88 -5.49
C GLU A 42 10.39 13.30 -6.84
N TYR A 43 10.61 11.99 -7.05
CA TYR A 43 10.22 11.27 -8.26
C TYR A 43 9.07 10.31 -7.94
N THR A 44 7.94 10.44 -8.64
CA THR A 44 6.72 9.68 -8.33
C THR A 44 5.98 9.13 -9.56
N ASP A 45 6.61 9.08 -10.73
CA ASP A 45 5.95 8.63 -11.98
C ASP A 45 5.39 7.20 -11.87
N TYR A 46 6.05 6.34 -11.09
CA TYR A 46 5.59 4.97 -10.82
C TYR A 46 4.19 4.92 -10.16
N VAL A 47 3.78 5.98 -9.46
CA VAL A 47 2.43 6.09 -8.87
C VAL A 47 1.37 6.19 -9.96
N ASP A 48 1.60 7.06 -10.94
CA ASP A 48 0.67 7.28 -12.06
C ASP A 48 0.66 6.07 -13.00
N GLU A 49 1.82 5.46 -13.26
CA GLU A 49 1.93 4.22 -14.04
C GLU A 49 1.19 3.04 -13.37
N ALA A 50 1.33 2.89 -12.04
CA ALA A 50 0.59 1.87 -11.31
C ALA A 50 -0.91 2.12 -11.33
N LYS A 51 -1.33 3.38 -11.19
CA LYS A 51 -2.73 3.78 -11.28
C LYS A 51 -3.32 3.45 -12.66
N GLU A 52 -2.63 3.84 -13.74
CA GLU A 52 -3.04 3.52 -15.11
C GLU A 52 -3.13 2.01 -15.34
N ALA A 53 -2.17 1.24 -14.82
CA ALA A 53 -2.18 -0.22 -14.91
C ALA A 53 -3.43 -0.83 -14.25
N PHE A 54 -3.87 -0.32 -13.10
CA PHE A 54 -5.12 -0.77 -12.46
C PHE A 54 -6.38 -0.32 -13.22
N GLU A 55 -6.40 0.89 -13.77
CA GLU A 55 -7.51 1.38 -14.60
C GLU A 55 -7.66 0.53 -15.87
N ASN A 56 -6.55 0.16 -16.51
CA ASN A 56 -6.52 -0.73 -17.68
C ASN A 56 -6.99 -2.16 -17.36
N LEU A 57 -6.84 -2.60 -16.10
CA LEU A 57 -7.42 -3.85 -15.59
C LEU A 57 -8.90 -3.73 -15.20
N GLY A 58 -9.49 -2.53 -15.32
CA GLY A 58 -10.90 -2.26 -15.11
C GLY A 58 -11.30 -2.01 -13.65
N LEU A 59 -10.34 -1.75 -12.75
CA LEU A 59 -10.66 -1.42 -11.35
C LEU A 59 -11.13 0.03 -11.21
N ASN A 60 -12.01 0.25 -10.23
CA ASN A 60 -12.39 1.56 -9.75
C ASN A 60 -11.43 1.97 -8.63
N ILE A 61 -10.64 3.02 -8.86
CA ILE A 61 -9.60 3.45 -7.91
C ILE A 61 -10.17 4.45 -6.90
N GLU A 62 -10.05 4.11 -5.61
CA GLU A 62 -10.27 5.02 -4.49
C GLU A 62 -8.92 5.41 -3.88
N VAL A 63 -8.41 6.59 -4.26
CA VAL A 63 -7.15 7.11 -3.72
C VAL A 63 -7.32 7.48 -2.24
N LEU A 64 -6.45 6.95 -1.40
CA LEU A 64 -6.46 7.16 0.05
C LEU A 64 -5.07 7.54 0.54
N ASP A 65 -4.86 8.84 0.78
CA ASP A 65 -3.69 9.30 1.52
C ASP A 65 -3.94 9.22 3.03
N VAL A 66 -3.30 8.25 3.69
CA VAL A 66 -3.48 8.03 5.13
C VAL A 66 -2.80 9.10 6.00
N SER A 67 -1.95 9.96 5.42
CA SER A 67 -1.29 11.03 6.18
C SER A 67 -2.21 12.22 6.48
N SER A 68 -3.25 12.40 5.66
CA SER A 68 -4.14 13.56 5.70
C SER A 68 -5.64 13.21 5.79
N ALA A 69 -6.04 12.01 5.37
CA ALA A 69 -7.44 11.60 5.39
C ALA A 69 -8.03 11.49 6.81
N PRO A 70 -9.30 11.87 7.02
CA PRO A 70 -10.02 11.62 8.26
C PRO A 70 -10.09 10.13 8.61
N LYS A 71 -10.09 9.79 9.91
CA LYS A 71 -10.10 8.39 10.36
C LYS A 71 -11.31 7.59 9.86
N ASP A 72 -12.49 8.19 9.83
CA ASP A 72 -13.72 7.57 9.33
C ASP A 72 -13.64 7.29 7.82
N LEU A 73 -12.98 8.17 7.05
CA LEU A 73 -12.72 7.95 5.64
C LEU A 73 -11.75 6.78 5.43
N ILE A 74 -10.65 6.73 6.19
CA ILE A 74 -9.67 5.64 6.14
C ILE A 74 -10.35 4.30 6.43
N GLU A 75 -11.09 4.23 7.53
CA GLU A 75 -11.80 3.01 7.92
C GLU A 75 -12.79 2.55 6.84
N ARG A 76 -13.64 3.46 6.37
CA ARG A 76 -14.65 3.16 5.34
C ARG A 76 -14.01 2.66 4.04
N THR A 77 -12.98 3.33 3.55
CA THR A 77 -12.33 2.96 2.29
C THR A 77 -11.63 1.61 2.40
N LEU A 78 -10.87 1.38 3.49
CA LEU A 78 -10.18 0.10 3.70
C LEU A 78 -11.14 -1.07 3.93
N GLN A 79 -12.31 -0.86 4.52
CA GLN A 79 -13.32 -1.90 4.71
C GLN A 79 -14.13 -2.17 3.44
N SER A 80 -14.51 -1.14 2.68
CA SER A 80 -15.41 -1.26 1.53
C SER A 80 -14.75 -1.60 0.20
N CYS A 81 -13.44 -1.33 0.03
CA CYS A 81 -12.73 -1.72 -1.18
C CYS A 81 -12.49 -3.24 -1.23
N ASP A 82 -12.47 -3.79 -2.45
CA ASP A 82 -12.25 -5.23 -2.69
C ASP A 82 -10.76 -5.60 -2.57
N LEU A 83 -9.86 -4.66 -2.87
CA LEU A 83 -8.41 -4.83 -2.85
C LEU A 83 -7.75 -3.64 -2.13
N ILE A 84 -6.54 -3.87 -1.61
CA ILE A 84 -5.65 -2.83 -1.09
C ILE A 84 -4.37 -2.83 -1.92
N TYR A 85 -3.97 -1.67 -2.43
CA TYR A 85 -2.66 -1.44 -3.02
C TYR A 85 -1.92 -0.36 -2.23
N VAL A 86 -0.64 -0.61 -1.94
CA VAL A 86 0.26 0.35 -1.30
C VAL A 86 1.46 0.58 -2.20
N SER A 87 1.61 1.83 -2.63
CA SER A 87 2.65 2.29 -3.54
C SER A 87 4.05 2.26 -2.93
N GLY A 88 5.06 2.33 -3.80
CA GLY A 88 6.44 2.64 -3.43
C GLY A 88 6.66 4.08 -2.96
N GLY A 89 7.85 4.33 -2.41
CA GLY A 89 8.32 5.62 -1.90
C GLY A 89 9.14 5.42 -0.63
N ASN A 90 9.08 6.35 0.32
CA ASN A 90 9.81 6.21 1.57
C ASN A 90 9.12 5.24 2.55
N THR A 91 9.78 4.12 2.86
CA THR A 91 9.25 3.06 3.74
C THR A 91 8.98 3.56 5.17
N PHE A 92 9.87 4.38 5.72
CA PHE A 92 9.75 4.84 7.11
C PHE A 92 8.60 5.84 7.25
N TYR A 93 8.46 6.75 6.30
CA TYR A 93 7.32 7.68 6.23
C TYR A 93 6.00 6.93 6.14
N LEU A 94 5.93 5.93 5.24
CA LEU A 94 4.76 5.07 5.10
C LEU A 94 4.38 4.41 6.43
N LEU A 95 5.33 3.77 7.11
CA LEU A 95 5.04 3.08 8.38
C LEU A 95 4.57 4.07 9.45
N GLN A 96 5.20 5.26 9.55
CA GLN A 96 4.79 6.29 10.50
C GLN A 96 3.34 6.73 10.28
N GLU A 97 2.96 7.05 9.05
CA GLU A 97 1.61 7.56 8.78
C GLU A 97 0.54 6.45 8.89
N LEU A 98 0.89 5.19 8.59
CA LEU A 98 0.02 4.05 8.87
C LEU A 98 -0.22 3.84 10.38
N GLU A 99 0.81 4.00 11.21
CA GLU A 99 0.67 3.91 12.67
C GLU A 99 -0.13 5.08 13.26
N LYS A 100 0.20 6.31 12.84
CA LYS A 100 -0.44 7.54 13.32
C LYS A 100 -1.93 7.61 12.96
N SER A 101 -2.30 7.17 11.76
CA SER A 101 -3.69 7.15 11.31
C SER A 101 -4.50 5.99 11.91
N GLY A 102 -3.84 4.92 12.35
CA GLY A 102 -4.48 3.65 12.73
C GLY A 102 -4.73 2.72 11.54
N ALA A 103 -4.35 3.11 10.33
CA ALA A 103 -4.52 2.29 9.13
C ALA A 103 -3.73 0.97 9.19
N LYS A 104 -2.58 0.92 9.89
CA LYS A 104 -1.78 -0.31 10.08
C LYS A 104 -2.64 -1.46 10.60
N THR A 105 -3.40 -1.22 11.67
CA THR A 105 -4.26 -2.23 12.29
C THR A 105 -5.37 -2.68 11.35
N ILE A 106 -6.02 -1.73 10.67
CA ILE A 106 -7.15 -2.03 9.76
C ILE A 106 -6.67 -2.85 8.56
N ILE A 107 -5.54 -2.47 7.94
CA ILE A 107 -4.95 -3.24 6.82
C ILE A 107 -4.66 -4.67 7.27
N LEU A 108 -4.03 -4.85 8.43
CA LEU A 108 -3.72 -6.18 8.97
C LEU A 108 -4.96 -7.04 9.18
N GLU A 109 -6.03 -6.47 9.72
CA GLU A 109 -7.31 -7.17 9.90
C GLU A 109 -7.93 -7.57 8.56
N GLN A 110 -7.96 -6.67 7.57
CA GLN A 110 -8.50 -6.96 6.24
C GLN A 110 -7.68 -8.05 5.52
N VAL A 111 -6.35 -7.99 5.59
CA VAL A 111 -5.45 -8.98 4.98
C VAL A 111 -5.58 -10.35 5.64
N LYS A 112 -5.65 -10.42 6.98
CA LYS A 112 -5.95 -11.67 7.72
C LYS A 112 -7.36 -12.19 7.41
N GLY A 113 -8.27 -11.28 7.10
CA GLY A 113 -9.59 -11.55 6.54
C GLY A 113 -9.58 -12.04 5.08
N GLY A 114 -8.42 -12.15 4.42
CA GLY A 114 -8.31 -12.66 3.06
C GLY A 114 -8.54 -11.62 1.97
N LYS A 115 -8.63 -10.32 2.32
CA LYS A 115 -8.61 -9.24 1.33
C LYS A 115 -7.25 -9.23 0.61
N PRO A 116 -7.21 -9.26 -0.74
CA PRO A 116 -5.96 -9.18 -1.48
C PRO A 116 -5.20 -7.88 -1.19
N TYR A 117 -3.92 -8.02 -0.89
CA TYR A 117 -2.99 -6.91 -0.73
C TYR A 117 -1.92 -6.95 -1.82
N ILE A 118 -1.67 -5.79 -2.41
CA ILE A 118 -0.62 -5.58 -3.41
C ILE A 118 0.34 -4.51 -2.87
N GLY A 119 1.60 -4.88 -2.67
CA GLY A 119 2.64 -3.97 -2.22
C GLY A 119 3.65 -3.71 -3.34
N GLU A 120 4.02 -2.45 -3.52
CA GLU A 120 5.13 -2.05 -4.40
C GLU A 120 6.25 -1.43 -3.57
N SER A 121 7.49 -1.92 -3.76
CA SER A 121 8.68 -1.40 -3.09
C SER A 121 8.47 -1.21 -1.57
N ALA A 122 8.35 0.02 -1.07
CA ALA A 122 7.98 0.32 0.32
C ALA A 122 6.73 -0.43 0.81
N GLY A 123 5.67 -0.50 0.01
CA GLY A 123 4.48 -1.30 0.30
C GLY A 123 4.78 -2.80 0.46
N SER A 124 5.78 -3.32 -0.25
CA SER A 124 6.25 -4.69 -0.02
C SER A 124 7.10 -4.82 1.25
N ILE A 125 7.99 -3.85 1.48
CA ILE A 125 8.92 -3.85 2.61
C ILE A 125 8.18 -3.83 3.95
N ILE A 126 7.09 -3.06 4.06
CA ILE A 126 6.32 -2.97 5.30
C ILE A 126 5.64 -4.29 5.72
N MET A 127 5.54 -5.29 4.83
CA MET A 127 5.05 -6.63 5.18
C MET A 127 6.12 -7.52 5.83
N ALA A 128 7.37 -7.06 5.91
CA ALA A 128 8.40 -7.75 6.67
C ALA A 128 8.20 -7.55 8.18
N PRO A 129 8.63 -8.49 9.04
CA PRO A 129 8.54 -8.31 10.49
C PRO A 129 9.26 -7.06 11.00
N ASN A 130 10.30 -6.60 10.29
CA ASN A 130 11.05 -5.41 10.64
C ASN A 130 11.60 -4.71 9.39
N ILE A 131 11.48 -3.39 9.31
CA ILE A 131 11.89 -2.57 8.15
C ILE A 131 13.27 -1.91 8.29
N SER A 132 14.02 -2.17 9.36
CA SER A 132 15.30 -1.50 9.61
C SER A 132 16.36 -1.75 8.52
N TYR A 133 16.23 -2.84 7.76
CA TYR A 133 17.09 -3.13 6.61
C TYR A 133 16.89 -2.15 5.45
N ALA A 134 15.78 -1.40 5.41
CA ALA A 134 15.52 -0.41 4.38
C ALA A 134 16.30 0.90 4.58
N LYS A 135 17.03 1.07 5.69
CA LYS A 135 17.81 2.29 5.99
C LYS A 135 18.92 2.57 4.97
N ASP A 136 19.40 1.54 4.30
CA ASP A 136 20.42 1.69 3.26
C ASP A 136 19.84 2.28 1.95
N MET A 137 18.51 2.28 1.82
CA MET A 137 17.78 2.79 0.65
C MET A 137 16.98 4.05 0.97
N ASP A 138 16.26 4.07 2.09
CA ASP A 138 15.32 5.12 2.46
C ASP A 138 15.79 5.88 3.71
N VAL A 139 15.69 7.21 3.68
CA VAL A 139 16.07 8.05 4.83
C VAL A 139 15.00 7.99 5.92
N ALA A 140 15.34 7.52 7.10
CA ALA A 140 14.41 7.38 8.22
C ALA A 140 14.26 8.68 9.04
N GLU A 141 15.37 9.31 9.42
CA GLU A 141 15.39 10.37 10.45
C GLU A 141 14.63 11.62 10.01
N LYS A 142 14.75 11.99 8.73
CA LYS A 142 14.06 13.15 8.16
C LYS A 142 12.61 12.85 7.81
N ALA A 143 12.36 11.64 7.30
CA ALA A 143 11.04 11.25 6.79
C ALA A 143 10.07 10.88 7.93
N ALA A 144 10.57 10.19 8.94
CA ALA A 144 9.76 9.57 9.97
C ALA A 144 10.24 9.92 11.40
N PRO A 145 10.29 11.21 11.79
CA PRO A 145 10.83 11.64 13.08
C PRO A 145 9.99 11.19 14.30
N GLN A 146 8.76 10.73 14.09
CA GLN A 146 7.83 10.26 15.13
C GLN A 146 7.71 8.74 15.18
N LEU A 147 8.39 8.01 14.28
CA LEU A 147 8.34 6.55 14.23
C LEU A 147 9.10 5.95 15.42
N LYS A 148 8.40 5.17 16.24
CA LYS A 148 8.94 4.61 17.49
C LYS A 148 9.46 3.18 17.37
N SER A 149 9.01 2.46 16.35
CA SER A 149 9.34 1.07 16.10
C SER A 149 9.55 0.86 14.60
N PHE A 150 10.41 -0.07 14.23
CA PHE A 150 10.56 -0.53 12.84
C PHE A 150 9.80 -1.84 12.59
N GLU A 151 8.92 -2.25 13.49
CA GLU A 151 8.03 -3.40 13.28
C GLU A 151 7.07 -3.12 12.12
N GLY A 152 7.13 -3.98 11.09
CA GLY A 152 6.21 -3.90 9.96
C GLY A 152 4.79 -4.36 10.32
N LEU A 153 4.08 -4.89 9.32
CA LEU A 153 2.70 -5.38 9.43
C LEU A 153 2.68 -6.86 9.82
#